data_AF-A0A967PT08-F1
#
_entry.id   AF-A0A967PT08-F1
#
_cell.length_a   1.000
_cell.length_b   1.000
_cell.length_c   1.000
_cell.angle_alpha   90.00
_cell.angle_beta   90.00
_cell.angle_gamma   90.00
#
_symmetry.space_group_name_H-M   'P 1'
#
loop_
_entity.id
_entity.type
_entity.pdbx_description
1 polymer ?
#
loop_
_entity_poly.entity_id
_entity_poly.type
_entity_poly.pdbx_seq_one_letter_code
_entity_poly.pdbx_strand_id
1 'polypeptide(L)' 'MSRSLLSSCPAIAILATSREPIRVPGERQHHVPPLSLPEGVPDPETLVGSAAGRLFVDRARSVAPGFEVTADNVA' A
#
# COMPACT_ATOMS: atom_id res chain seq x y z
N MET A 1 3.48 15.87 -22.15
CA MET A 1 2.74 16.73 -21.19
C MET A 1 3.55 17.13 -19.95
N SER A 2 4.48 16.31 -19.43
CA SER A 2 5.29 16.66 -18.24
C SER A 2 6.23 17.87 -18.42
N ARG A 3 6.82 18.06 -19.61
CA ARG A 3 7.81 19.14 -19.85
C ARG A 3 7.27 20.55 -19.64
N SER A 4 6.01 20.81 -20.03
CA SER A 4 5.37 22.12 -19.89
C SER A 4 5.04 22.45 -18.43
N LEU A 5 4.78 21.44 -17.59
CA LEU A 5 4.56 21.63 -16.16
C LEU A 5 5.88 21.93 -15.44
N LEU A 6 6.96 21.26 -15.81
CA LEU A 6 8.30 21.51 -15.25
C LEU A 6 8.81 22.92 -15.56
N SER A 7 8.50 23.46 -16.75
CA SER A 7 8.89 24.84 -17.10
C SER A 7 8.02 25.90 -16.44
N SER A 8 6.77 25.59 -16.10
CA SER A 8 5.81 26.56 -15.54
C SER A 8 5.80 26.56 -14.00
N CYS A 9 6.20 25.45 -13.37
CA CYS A 9 6.21 25.28 -11.92
C CYS A 9 7.58 24.75 -11.46
N PRO A 10 8.58 25.64 -11.22
CA PRO A 10 9.95 25.23 -10.92
C PRO A 10 10.10 24.41 -9.62
N ALA A 11 9.13 24.52 -8.71
CA ALA A 11 9.13 23.81 -7.42
C ALA A 11 8.26 22.54 -7.41
N ILE A 12 7.77 22.07 -8.56
CA ILE A 12 6.92 20.89 -8.61
C ILE A 12 7.70 19.61 -8.29
N ALA A 13 7.12 18.76 -7.44
CA ALA A 13 7.58 17.40 -7.22
C ALA A 13 6.54 16.43 -7.81
N ILE A 14 7.00 15.41 -8.53
CA ILE A 14 6.14 14.38 -9.12
C ILE A 14 6.42 13.06 -8.41
N LEU A 15 5.40 12.47 -7.80
CA LEU A 15 5.42 11.10 -7.31
C LEU A 15 4.70 10.21 -8.32
N ALA A 16 5.43 9.26 -8.91
CA ALA A 16 4.89 8.29 -9.85
C ALA A 16 5.03 6.88 -9.28
N THR A 17 3.98 6.07 -9.38
CA THR A 17 3.95 4.67 -8.95
C THR A 17 3.99 3.75 -10.17
N SER A 18 4.92 2.82 -10.19
CA SER A 18 5.08 1.82 -11.25
C SER A 18 5.59 0.50 -10.66
N ARG A 19 5.37 -0.62 -11.37
CA ARG A 19 5.99 -1.92 -11.02
C ARG A 19 7.40 -2.07 -11.58
N GLU A 20 7.79 -1.19 -12.49
CA GLU A 20 9.09 -1.17 -13.18
C GLU A 20 9.67 0.25 -13.23
N PRO A 21 11.00 0.41 -13.38
CA PRO A 21 11.63 1.73 -13.55
C PRO A 21 11.00 2.50 -14.72
N ILE A 22 10.72 3.80 -14.54
CA ILE A 22 10.12 4.66 -15.58
C ILE A 22 11.18 5.11 -16.60
N ARG A 23 12.47 5.14 -16.20
CA ARG A 23 13.64 5.47 -17.03
C ARG A 23 13.60 6.88 -17.60
N VAL A 24 13.35 7.86 -16.74
CA VAL A 24 13.38 9.30 -17.10
C VAL A 24 14.54 10.02 -16.40
N PRO A 25 15.08 11.09 -17.01
CA PRO A 25 16.11 11.90 -16.35
C PRO A 25 15.63 12.44 -14.99
N GLY A 26 16.47 12.31 -13.96
CA GLY A 26 16.14 12.75 -12.60
C GLY A 26 15.25 11.79 -11.80
N GLU A 27 14.95 10.60 -12.32
CA GLU A 27 14.22 9.57 -11.58
C GLU A 27 14.97 9.17 -10.31
N ARG A 28 14.26 9.13 -9.19
CA ARG A 28 14.70 8.46 -7.95
C ARG A 28 13.73 7.36 -7.62
N GLN A 29 14.24 6.14 -7.54
CA GLN A 29 13.44 4.97 -7.20
C GLN A 29 13.34 4.82 -5.69
N HIS A 30 12.12 4.60 -5.20
CA HIS A 30 11.88 4.26 -3.82
C HIS A 30 11.16 2.90 -3.79
N HIS A 31 11.87 1.88 -3.32
CA HIS A 31 11.27 0.56 -3.13
C HIS A 31 10.30 0.61 -1.95
N VAL A 32 9.03 0.34 -2.23
CA VAL A 32 8.01 0.20 -1.18
C VAL A 32 8.05 -1.26 -0.71
N PRO A 33 8.49 -1.54 0.53
CA PRO A 33 8.48 -2.90 1.05
C PRO A 33 7.04 -3.42 1.19
N PRO A 34 6.84 -4.74 1.11
CA PRO A 34 5.54 -5.32 1.42
C PRO A 34 5.12 -4.99 2.85
N LEU A 35 3.81 -4.99 3.09
CA LEU A 35 3.27 -4.87 4.44
C LEU A 35 3.64 -6.11 5.26
N SER A 36 3.88 -5.91 6.55
CA SER A 36 4.17 -7.02 7.46
C SER A 36 2.99 -7.99 7.53
N LEU A 37 3.34 -9.28 7.58
CA LEU A 37 2.44 -10.40 7.80
C LEU A 37 2.73 -11.00 9.19
N PRO A 38 1.76 -11.68 9.81
CA PRO A 38 2.01 -12.49 10.99
C PRO A 38 2.97 -13.64 10.64
N GLU A 39 3.78 -14.05 11.61
CA GLU A 39 4.64 -15.23 11.46
C GLU A 39 3.86 -16.50 11.81
N GLY A 40 4.05 -17.58 11.04
CA GLY A 40 3.38 -18.85 11.29
C GLY A 40 1.89 -18.88 10.91
N VAL A 41 1.12 -19.70 11.61
CA VAL A 41 -0.34 -19.79 11.42
C VAL A 41 -1.01 -18.68 12.24
N PRO A 42 -1.71 -17.74 11.59
CA PRO A 42 -2.32 -16.63 12.30
C PRO A 42 -3.57 -17.04 13.08
N ASP A 43 -3.73 -16.43 14.25
CA ASP A 43 -5.02 -16.27 14.91
C ASP A 43 -5.61 -14.87 14.60
N PRO A 44 -6.88 -14.59 14.96
CA PRO A 44 -7.53 -13.33 14.59
C PRO A 44 -6.78 -12.10 15.09
N GLU A 45 -6.19 -12.17 16.28
CA GLU A 45 -5.48 -11.05 16.90
C GLU A 45 -4.15 -10.77 16.19
N THR A 46 -3.36 -11.82 15.93
CA THR A 46 -2.07 -11.72 15.24
C THR A 46 -2.24 -11.25 13.79
N LEU A 47 -3.30 -11.70 13.09
CA LEU A 47 -3.61 -11.20 11.74
C LEU A 47 -3.93 -9.70 11.78
N VAL A 48 -4.83 -9.29 12.68
CA VAL A 48 -5.22 -7.87 12.84
C VAL A 48 -4.09 -7.01 13.42
N GLY A 49 -3.09 -7.61 14.07
CA GLY A 49 -1.88 -6.90 14.50
C GLY A 49 -0.93 -6.55 13.34
N SER A 50 -0.89 -7.38 12.30
CA SER A 50 -0.03 -7.18 11.13
C SER A 50 -0.45 -5.97 10.29
N ALA A 51 0.49 -5.34 9.57
CA ALA A 51 0.14 -4.19 8.73
C ALA A 51 -0.77 -4.57 7.55
N ALA A 52 -0.57 -5.77 6.98
CA ALA A 52 -1.41 -6.29 5.90
C ALA A 52 -2.84 -6.58 6.39
N GLY A 53 -2.99 -7.26 7.53
CA GLY A 53 -4.29 -7.60 8.09
C GLY A 53 -5.10 -6.37 8.49
N ARG A 54 -4.46 -5.34 9.07
CA ARG A 54 -5.13 -4.05 9.35
C ARG A 54 -5.68 -3.39 8.09
N LEU A 55 -4.87 -3.30 7.03
CA LEU A 55 -5.32 -2.72 5.77
C LEU A 55 -6.47 -3.53 5.18
N PHE A 56 -6.38 -4.87 5.23
CA PHE A 56 -7.44 -5.74 4.75
C PHE A 56 -8.76 -5.50 5.50
N VAL A 57 -8.75 -5.48 6.83
CA VAL A 57 -9.95 -5.21 7.65
C VAL A 57 -10.53 -3.84 7.35
N ASP A 58 -9.69 -2.81 7.21
CA ASP A 58 -10.14 -1.46 6.86
C ASP A 58 -10.84 -1.42 5.49
N ARG A 59 -10.26 -2.10 4.48
CA ARG A 59 -10.89 -2.21 3.15
C ARG A 59 -12.16 -3.06 3.18
N ALA A 60 -12.17 -4.18 3.90
CA ALA A 60 -13.33 -5.03 4.05
C ALA A 60 -14.50 -4.27 4.69
N ARG A 61 -14.23 -3.48 5.74
CA ARG A 61 -15.23 -2.64 6.41
C ARG A 61 -15.76 -1.50 5.55
N SER A 62 -14.96 -0.98 4.60
CA SER A 62 -15.44 0.01 3.63
C SER A 62 -16.51 -0.54 2.68
N VAL A 63 -16.57 -1.87 2.49
CA VAL A 63 -17.56 -2.55 1.64
C VAL A 63 -18.65 -3.22 2.48
N ALA A 64 -18.29 -3.78 3.64
CA ALA A 64 -19.15 -4.48 4.57
C ALA A 64 -18.87 -4.01 6.02
N PRO A 65 -19.60 -2.99 6.52
CA PRO A 65 -19.28 -2.34 7.80
C PRO A 65 -19.16 -3.26 9.02
N GLY A 66 -19.86 -4.40 9.03
CA GLY A 66 -19.81 -5.40 10.09
C GLY A 66 -18.73 -6.47 9.92
N PHE A 67 -17.79 -6.30 9.00
CA PHE A 67 -16.73 -7.30 8.79
C PHE A 67 -15.81 -7.39 10.02
N GLU A 68 -15.65 -8.61 10.52
CA GLU A 68 -14.75 -8.97 11.61
C GLU A 68 -13.95 -10.21 11.25
N VAL A 69 -12.68 -10.21 11.67
CA VAL A 69 -11.84 -11.41 11.62
C VAL A 69 -12.19 -12.26 12.83
N THR A 70 -12.53 -13.51 12.58
CA THR A 70 -12.93 -14.50 13.58
C THR A 70 -12.16 -15.79 13.35
N ALA A 71 -12.25 -16.73 14.28
CA ALA A 71 -11.60 -18.05 14.11
C ALA A 71 -12.08 -18.78 12.84
N ASP A 72 -13.29 -18.51 12.37
CA ASP A 72 -13.88 -19.17 11.20
C ASP A 72 -13.34 -18.65 9.86
N ASN A 73 -12.72 -17.46 9.84
CA ASN A 73 -12.30 -16.79 8.60
C ASN A 73 -10.84 -16.29 8.59
N VAL A 74 -10.03 -16.73 9.57
CA VAL A 74 -8.62 -16.32 9.72
C VAL A 74 -7.63 -17.19 8.95
N ALA A 75 -8.03 -18.39 8.54
CA ALA A 75 -7.18 -19.42 7.94
C ALA A 75 -7.21 -19.43 6.40
#